data_AF-A0A0A9WGC9-F1
#
_entry.id   AF-A0A0A9WGC9-F1
#
_cell.length_a   1.000
_cell.length_b   1.000
_cell.length_c   1.000
_cell.angle_alpha   90.00
_cell.angle_beta   90.00
_cell.angle_gamma   90.00
#
_symmetry.space_group_name_H-M   'P 1'
#
loop_
_entity.id
_entity.type
_entity.pdbx_description
1 polymer ?
#
loop_
_entity_poly.entity_id
_entity_poly.type
_entity_poly.pdbx_seq_one_letter_code
_entity_poly.pdbx_strand_id
1 'polypeptide(L)'
;SGSVLANRLSENPAWSVLLLEAGMEGNIYTDIPAMNPLFFFTNYNWHYKAEPQSFACRGSVGGACSWPSGKGVGGATIWNGLMWTRCHPKDFDEWEALGNPGWNFSGILPYFLKAEKMTIPDLTTSPYHSTKGKVAVDYPYTTKLVRRFINAGKEMGYKEVDYNNPKTPLGFSKTQITALKGKRVSAATAYLA
;
A
#
# COMPACT_ATOMS: atom_id res chain seq x y z
N SER A 1 -4.90 -9.09 1.71
CA SER A 1 -4.70 -10.29 0.86
C SER A 1 -5.99 -11.06 0.64
N GLY A 2 -6.77 -11.37 1.68
CA GLY A 2 -8.04 -12.13 1.57
C GLY A 2 -9.00 -11.62 0.50
N SER A 3 -9.26 -10.31 0.44
CA SER A 3 -10.11 -9.70 -0.60
C SER A 3 -9.65 -9.98 -2.03
N VAL A 4 -8.33 -9.99 -2.28
CA VAL A 4 -7.75 -10.27 -3.60
C VAL A 4 -7.95 -11.73 -3.97
N LEU A 5 -7.64 -12.64 -3.03
CA LEU A 5 -7.81 -14.08 -3.25
C LEU A 5 -9.27 -14.44 -3.50
N ALA A 6 -10.18 -13.95 -2.66
CA ALA A 6 -11.60 -14.21 -2.81
C ALA A 6 -12.10 -13.80 -4.19
N ASN A 7 -11.77 -12.58 -4.63
CA ASN A 7 -12.15 -12.08 -5.96
C ASN A 7 -11.57 -12.90 -7.11
N ARG A 8 -10.27 -13.25 -7.05
CA ARG A 8 -9.61 -14.00 -8.13
C ARG A 8 -10.07 -15.46 -8.20
N LEU A 9 -10.28 -16.11 -7.07
CA LEU A 9 -10.80 -17.48 -7.04
C LEU A 9 -12.25 -17.52 -7.53
N SER A 10 -13.07 -16.51 -7.19
CA SER A 10 -14.46 -16.42 -7.66
C SER A 10 -14.60 -16.04 -9.14
N GLU A 11 -13.51 -15.70 -9.86
CA GLU A 11 -13.55 -15.57 -11.33
C GLU A 11 -13.87 -16.91 -12.01
N ASN A 12 -13.62 -18.04 -11.34
CA ASN A 12 -14.07 -19.36 -11.80
C ASN A 12 -15.51 -19.62 -11.34
N PRO A 13 -16.50 -19.69 -12.25
CA PRO A 13 -17.91 -19.87 -11.89
C PRO A 13 -18.21 -21.26 -11.29
N ALA A 14 -17.30 -22.23 -11.40
CA ALA A 14 -17.46 -23.55 -10.81
C ALA A 14 -17.10 -23.60 -9.32
N TRP A 15 -16.51 -22.54 -8.76
CA TRP A 15 -16.04 -22.51 -7.37
C TRP A 15 -16.96 -21.65 -6.50
N SER A 16 -17.27 -22.16 -5.29
CA SER A 16 -17.89 -21.38 -4.23
C SER A 16 -16.82 -20.96 -3.22
N VAL A 17 -16.71 -19.66 -2.97
CA VAL A 17 -15.66 -19.08 -2.13
C VAL A 17 -16.30 -18.38 -0.93
N LEU A 18 -15.91 -18.79 0.28
CA LEU A 18 -16.31 -18.15 1.53
C LEU A 18 -15.14 -17.30 2.06
N LEU A 19 -15.40 -16.01 2.29
CA LEU A 19 -14.47 -15.10 2.96
C LEU A 19 -15.02 -14.78 4.36
N LEU A 20 -14.28 -15.15 5.40
CA LEU A 20 -14.59 -14.80 6.78
C LEU A 20 -13.62 -13.72 7.27
N GLU A 21 -14.18 -12.65 7.83
CA GLU A 21 -13.43 -11.52 8.40
C GLU A 21 -13.95 -11.25 9.82
N ALA A 22 -13.02 -11.02 10.74
CA ALA A 22 -13.34 -10.82 12.16
C ALA A 22 -13.78 -9.39 12.49
N GLY A 23 -13.45 -8.43 11.63
CA GLY A 23 -13.79 -7.03 11.80
C GLY A 23 -15.07 -6.59 11.07
N MET A 24 -15.25 -5.29 11.04
CA MET A 24 -16.41 -4.63 10.45
C MET A 24 -16.17 -4.28 8.97
N GLU A 25 -17.24 -4.01 8.25
CA GLU A 25 -17.15 -3.40 6.93
C GLU A 25 -16.61 -1.97 7.00
N GLY A 26 -16.05 -1.49 5.89
CA GLY A 26 -15.66 -0.09 5.74
C GLY A 26 -16.89 0.83 5.79
N ASN A 27 -16.67 2.10 6.12
CA ASN A 27 -17.70 3.13 6.15
C ASN A 27 -17.21 4.42 5.49
N ILE A 28 -18.05 5.44 5.46
CA ILE A 28 -17.70 6.72 4.83
C ILE A 28 -16.42 7.37 5.40
N TYR A 29 -16.09 7.11 6.67
CA TYR A 29 -14.89 7.65 7.30
C TYR A 29 -13.63 6.88 6.89
N THR A 30 -13.72 5.56 6.66
CA THR A 30 -12.57 4.77 6.17
C THR A 30 -12.17 5.21 4.76
N ASP A 31 -13.12 5.73 3.99
CA ASP A 31 -12.89 6.24 2.64
C ASP A 31 -12.15 7.58 2.59
N ILE A 32 -12.11 8.33 3.70
CA ILE A 32 -11.46 9.64 3.80
C ILE A 32 -10.00 9.46 4.21
N PRO A 33 -9.02 9.68 3.31
CA PRO A 33 -7.60 9.40 3.61
C PRO A 33 -7.07 10.12 4.86
N ALA A 34 -7.50 11.36 5.09
CA ALA A 34 -7.08 12.17 6.23
C ALA A 34 -7.53 11.64 7.60
N MET A 35 -8.52 10.73 7.64
CA MET A 35 -9.02 10.14 8.88
C MET A 35 -8.17 8.96 9.38
N ASN A 36 -7.21 8.46 8.59
CA ASN A 36 -6.32 7.35 8.94
C ASN A 36 -5.84 7.37 10.41
N PRO A 37 -5.24 8.46 10.94
CA PRO A 37 -4.69 8.45 12.30
C PRO A 37 -5.73 8.18 13.40
N LEU A 38 -7.00 8.48 13.16
CA LEU A 38 -8.07 8.25 14.13
C LEU A 38 -8.39 6.76 14.28
N PHE A 39 -8.21 5.97 13.22
CA PHE A 39 -8.53 4.54 13.23
C PHE A 39 -7.66 3.73 14.18
N PHE A 40 -6.49 4.25 14.58
CA PHE A 40 -5.68 3.70 15.66
C PHE A 40 -6.46 3.50 16.95
N PHE A 41 -7.47 4.33 17.22
CA PHE A 41 -8.25 4.35 18.47
C PHE A 41 -9.62 3.70 18.34
N THR A 42 -9.90 3.01 17.24
CA THR A 42 -11.23 2.46 16.93
C THR A 42 -11.22 0.92 16.94
N ASN A 43 -12.40 0.33 16.73
CA ASN A 43 -12.54 -1.12 16.55
C ASN A 43 -12.01 -1.65 15.21
N TYR A 44 -11.55 -0.76 14.31
CA TYR A 44 -10.84 -1.15 13.09
C TYR A 44 -9.35 -1.49 13.34
N ASN A 45 -8.88 -1.36 14.57
CA ASN A 45 -7.56 -1.76 15.01
C ASN A 45 -7.68 -2.99 15.94
N TRP A 46 -6.80 -3.97 15.76
CA TRP A 46 -6.67 -5.10 16.69
C TRP A 46 -6.06 -4.71 18.04
N HIS A 47 -5.33 -3.59 18.11
CA HIS A 47 -4.65 -3.11 19.32
C HIS A 47 -3.63 -4.10 19.89
N TYR A 48 -2.93 -4.84 19.02
CA TYR A 48 -1.83 -5.70 19.47
C TYR A 48 -0.76 -4.86 20.17
N LYS A 49 -0.06 -5.50 21.10
CA LYS A 49 1.11 -4.96 21.77
C LYS A 49 2.24 -5.97 21.64
N ALA A 50 3.43 -5.48 21.31
CA ALA A 50 4.63 -6.30 21.37
C ALA A 50 4.99 -6.63 22.81
N GLU A 51 5.81 -7.66 23.02
CA GLU A 51 6.45 -7.87 24.31
C GLU A 51 7.34 -6.67 24.66
N PRO A 52 7.44 -6.29 25.95
CA PRO A 52 8.33 -5.20 26.37
C PRO A 52 9.78 -5.42 25.93
N GLN A 53 10.43 -4.36 25.46
CA GLN A 53 11.82 -4.39 25.00
C GLN A 53 12.67 -3.40 25.79
N SER A 54 13.92 -3.74 26.07
CA SER A 54 14.83 -2.86 26.82
C SER A 54 15.28 -1.62 26.03
N PHE A 55 15.24 -1.69 24.70
CA PHE A 55 15.79 -0.68 23.79
C PHE A 55 14.73 0.17 23.05
N ALA A 56 13.44 -0.15 23.17
CA ALA A 56 12.36 0.53 22.44
C ALA A 56 11.14 0.77 23.33
N CYS A 57 10.31 1.76 22.97
CA CYS A 57 9.01 2.04 23.61
C CYS A 57 9.02 2.19 25.14
N ARG A 58 10.17 2.63 25.70
CA ARG A 58 10.35 2.83 27.15
C ARG A 58 9.41 3.87 27.75
N GLY A 59 8.87 4.78 26.93
CA GLY A 59 7.87 5.78 27.33
C GLY A 59 6.42 5.31 27.19
N SER A 60 6.17 4.11 26.68
CA SER A 60 4.83 3.54 26.55
C SER A 60 4.37 2.90 27.86
N VAL A 61 3.06 2.91 28.11
CA VAL A 61 2.48 2.24 29.30
C VAL A 61 2.81 0.74 29.24
N GLY A 62 3.56 0.26 30.24
CA GLY A 62 4.05 -1.11 30.30
C GLY A 62 5.30 -1.40 29.48
N GLY A 63 6.00 -0.38 28.94
CA GLY A 63 7.24 -0.55 28.17
C GLY A 63 7.07 -1.31 26.85
N ALA A 64 5.82 -1.46 26.39
CA ALA A 64 5.46 -2.26 25.22
C ALA A 64 5.08 -1.37 24.04
N CYS A 65 5.58 -1.70 22.85
CA CYS A 65 5.22 -1.00 21.63
C CYS A 65 3.79 -1.35 21.20
N SER A 66 3.04 -0.33 20.78
CA SER A 66 1.78 -0.53 20.07
C SER A 66 2.07 -1.14 18.68
N TRP A 67 1.32 -2.18 18.32
CA TRP A 67 1.42 -2.84 17.02
C TRP A 67 0.06 -2.79 16.32
N PRO A 68 -0.30 -1.63 15.75
CA PRO A 68 -1.62 -1.43 15.19
C PRO A 68 -1.79 -2.33 13.95
N SER A 69 -2.95 -2.96 13.81
CA SER A 69 -3.23 -3.91 12.74
C SER A 69 -4.69 -3.82 12.33
N GLY A 70 -4.95 -3.80 11.03
CA GLY A 70 -6.32 -3.63 10.53
C GLY A 70 -7.23 -4.81 10.87
N LYS A 71 -8.42 -4.48 11.38
CA LYS A 71 -9.50 -5.40 11.71
C LYS A 71 -10.76 -4.96 10.96
N GLY A 72 -11.09 -5.63 9.86
CA GLY A 72 -12.22 -5.24 9.02
C GLY A 72 -12.05 -5.71 7.58
N VAL A 73 -13.12 -5.65 6.80
CA VAL A 73 -13.12 -6.13 5.41
C VAL A 73 -12.17 -5.28 4.58
N GLY A 74 -11.06 -5.88 4.14
CA GLY A 74 -9.93 -5.18 3.50
C GLY A 74 -8.67 -5.08 4.37
N GLY A 75 -8.75 -5.49 5.63
CA GLY A 75 -7.64 -5.52 6.59
C GLY A 75 -7.03 -4.14 6.79
N ALA A 76 -5.70 -4.06 6.89
CA ALA A 76 -5.00 -2.78 7.08
C ALA A 76 -5.26 -1.75 5.97
N THR A 77 -5.64 -2.17 4.76
CA THR A 77 -5.84 -1.23 3.64
C THR A 77 -7.00 -0.26 3.83
N ILE A 78 -7.93 -0.56 4.74
CA ILE A 78 -9.09 0.31 5.05
C ILE A 78 -8.68 1.57 5.82
N TRP A 79 -7.51 1.58 6.47
CA TRP A 79 -7.05 2.75 7.20
C TRP A 79 -5.56 3.04 7.10
N ASN A 80 -4.72 2.23 6.44
CA ASN A 80 -3.28 2.50 6.29
C ASN A 80 -2.95 3.88 5.68
N GLY A 81 -1.65 4.21 5.62
CA GLY A 81 -1.12 5.44 5.01
C GLY A 81 -1.32 5.60 3.50
N LEU A 82 -2.04 4.70 2.82
CA LEU A 82 -2.32 4.67 1.38
C LEU A 82 -1.10 4.61 0.45
N MET A 83 0.12 4.73 0.96
CA MET A 83 1.34 4.78 0.15
C MET A 83 1.46 3.57 -0.76
N TRP A 84 1.44 3.82 -2.07
CA TRP A 84 1.69 2.82 -3.09
C TRP A 84 3.19 2.80 -3.39
N THR A 85 3.88 1.86 -2.77
CA THR A 85 5.33 1.68 -2.89
C THR A 85 5.63 0.21 -3.14
N ARG A 86 6.52 -0.05 -4.09
CA ARG A 86 7.09 -1.37 -4.36
C ARG A 86 8.48 -1.42 -3.74
N CYS A 87 8.92 -2.61 -3.34
CA CYS A 87 10.27 -2.82 -2.82
C CYS A 87 11.32 -2.63 -3.93
N HIS A 88 12.58 -2.54 -3.54
CA HIS A 88 13.68 -2.48 -4.49
C HIS A 88 13.76 -3.82 -5.26
N PRO A 89 14.10 -3.84 -6.56
CA PRO A 89 14.20 -5.09 -7.33
C PRO A 89 15.01 -6.21 -6.63
N LYS A 90 16.15 -5.83 -6.04
CA LYS A 90 17.00 -6.74 -5.26
C LYS A 90 16.29 -7.46 -4.11
N ASP A 91 15.30 -6.83 -3.48
CA ASP A 91 14.57 -7.45 -2.36
C ASP A 91 13.81 -8.69 -2.86
N PHE A 92 13.32 -8.66 -4.09
CA PHE A 92 12.62 -9.77 -4.73
C PHE A 92 13.59 -10.82 -5.28
N ASP A 93 14.71 -10.38 -5.86
CA ASP A 93 15.76 -11.29 -6.32
C ASP A 93 16.36 -12.08 -5.14
N GLU A 94 16.45 -11.46 -3.96
CA GLU A 94 16.83 -12.13 -2.70
C GLU A 94 15.78 -13.18 -2.29
N TRP A 95 14.49 -12.89 -2.43
CA TRP A 95 13.45 -13.89 -2.14
C TRP A 95 13.57 -15.13 -3.03
N GLU A 96 13.88 -14.96 -4.32
CA GLU A 96 14.15 -16.11 -5.20
C GLU A 96 15.41 -16.87 -4.77
N ALA A 97 16.48 -16.15 -4.43
CA ALA A 97 17.73 -16.76 -3.94
C ALA A 97 17.53 -17.56 -2.63
N LEU A 98 16.54 -17.21 -1.81
CA LEU A 98 16.12 -17.96 -0.62
C LEU A 98 15.30 -19.24 -0.95
N GLY A 99 15.18 -19.61 -2.23
CA GLY A 99 14.52 -20.84 -2.66
C GLY A 99 13.04 -20.66 -3.02
N ASN A 100 12.63 -19.46 -3.44
CA ASN A 100 11.27 -19.18 -3.92
C ASN A 100 11.26 -18.90 -5.44
N PRO A 101 11.30 -19.92 -6.31
CA PRO A 101 11.35 -19.72 -7.76
C PRO A 101 10.21 -18.84 -8.28
N GLY A 102 10.54 -17.89 -9.16
CA GLY A 102 9.58 -16.97 -9.76
C GLY A 102 9.24 -15.74 -8.91
N TRP A 103 9.80 -15.63 -7.69
CA TRP A 103 9.63 -14.46 -6.82
C TRP A 103 10.67 -13.34 -7.06
N ASN A 104 11.56 -13.49 -8.05
CA ASN A 104 12.44 -12.41 -8.48
C ASN A 104 11.66 -11.22 -9.06
N PHE A 105 12.31 -10.07 -9.22
CA PHE A 105 11.62 -8.86 -9.64
C PHE A 105 10.92 -9.02 -11.00
N SER A 106 11.55 -9.72 -11.95
CA SER A 106 10.98 -9.94 -13.28
C SER A 106 9.74 -10.83 -13.27
N GLY A 107 9.70 -11.84 -12.39
CA GLY A 107 8.57 -12.76 -12.22
C GLY A 107 7.37 -12.09 -11.56
N ILE A 108 7.60 -11.15 -10.65
CA ILE A 108 6.51 -10.49 -9.92
C ILE A 108 5.99 -9.21 -10.58
N LEU A 109 6.80 -8.53 -11.40
CA LEU A 109 6.42 -7.26 -12.04
C LEU A 109 5.08 -7.36 -12.80
N PRO A 110 4.79 -8.44 -13.56
CA PRO A 110 3.49 -8.62 -14.20
C PRO A 110 2.30 -8.59 -13.21
N TYR A 111 2.48 -9.04 -11.97
CA TYR A 111 1.43 -9.02 -10.94
C TYR A 111 1.23 -7.63 -10.36
N PHE A 112 2.28 -6.83 -10.19
CA PHE A 112 2.12 -5.40 -9.87
C PHE A 112 1.34 -4.67 -10.97
N LEU A 113 1.69 -4.90 -12.23
CA LEU A 113 0.98 -4.32 -13.38
C LEU A 113 -0.48 -4.83 -13.48
N LYS A 114 -0.75 -6.09 -13.13
CA LYS A 114 -2.11 -6.65 -13.11
C LYS A 114 -2.97 -6.02 -12.01
N ALA A 115 -2.38 -5.66 -10.87
CA ALA A 115 -3.10 -5.05 -9.75
C ALA A 115 -3.35 -3.55 -9.98
N GLU A 116 -2.41 -2.84 -10.58
CA GLU A 116 -2.37 -1.38 -10.65
C GLU A 116 -3.27 -0.78 -11.74
N LYS A 117 -3.97 0.29 -11.36
CA LYS A 117 -4.67 1.23 -12.24
C LYS A 117 -4.10 2.63 -12.01
N MET A 118 -3.01 2.93 -12.69
CA MET A 118 -2.33 4.21 -12.64
C MET A 118 -3.21 5.30 -13.26
N THR A 119 -3.48 6.37 -12.52
CA THR A 119 -4.24 7.53 -13.00
C THR A 119 -3.38 8.79 -13.15
N ILE A 120 -2.13 8.75 -12.71
CA ILE A 120 -1.18 9.85 -12.83
C ILE A 120 -0.73 9.96 -14.29
N PRO A 121 -1.06 11.05 -15.02
CA PRO A 121 -0.83 11.15 -16.47
C PRO A 121 0.61 10.82 -16.88
N ASP A 122 1.59 11.42 -16.21
CA ASP A 122 3.02 11.26 -16.50
C ASP A 122 3.53 9.82 -16.33
N LEU A 123 2.82 8.98 -15.56
CA LEU A 123 3.19 7.60 -15.29
C LEU A 123 2.39 6.60 -16.13
N THR A 124 1.28 7.00 -16.75
CA THR A 124 0.41 6.08 -17.51
C THR A 124 1.07 5.47 -18.76
N THR A 125 2.12 6.11 -19.28
CA THR A 125 2.88 5.64 -20.45
C THR A 125 4.15 4.86 -20.08
N SER A 126 4.49 4.79 -18.79
CA SER A 126 5.65 4.04 -18.30
C SER A 126 5.43 2.54 -18.46
N PRO A 127 6.42 1.76 -18.95
CA PRO A 127 6.32 0.31 -19.03
C PRO A 127 6.29 -0.37 -17.65
N TYR A 128 6.60 0.38 -16.58
CA TYR A 128 6.56 -0.10 -15.20
C TYR A 128 5.23 0.19 -14.52
N HIS A 129 4.27 0.79 -15.23
CA HIS A 129 2.94 1.04 -14.72
C HIS A 129 1.86 0.50 -15.64
N SER A 130 0.69 0.26 -15.06
CA SER A 130 -0.48 -0.24 -15.78
C SER A 130 -1.70 0.58 -15.42
N THR A 131 -2.58 0.76 -16.40
CA THR A 131 -3.84 1.51 -16.26
C THR A 131 -5.06 0.60 -16.17
N LYS A 132 -4.85 -0.73 -16.15
CA LYS A 132 -5.91 -1.74 -16.37
C LYS A 132 -6.33 -2.51 -15.12
N GLY A 133 -5.59 -2.38 -14.02
CA GLY A 133 -5.84 -3.11 -12.79
C GLY A 133 -7.04 -2.62 -11.99
N LYS A 134 -7.16 -3.13 -10.77
CA LYS A 134 -8.27 -2.83 -9.85
C LYS A 134 -7.93 -1.75 -8.83
N VAL A 135 -6.65 -1.62 -8.47
CA VAL A 135 -6.19 -0.68 -7.45
C VAL A 135 -5.81 0.63 -8.11
N ALA A 136 -6.69 1.65 -8.00
CA ALA A 136 -6.38 2.97 -8.51
C ALA A 136 -5.24 3.62 -7.72
N VAL A 137 -4.29 4.21 -8.44
CA VAL A 137 -3.12 4.89 -7.88
C VAL A 137 -3.06 6.30 -8.43
N ASP A 138 -3.05 7.27 -7.52
CA ASP A 138 -3.11 8.70 -7.81
C ASP A 138 -2.16 9.50 -6.92
N TYR A 139 -2.01 10.79 -7.18
CA TYR A 139 -1.37 11.71 -6.24
C TYR A 139 -2.40 12.29 -5.25
N PRO A 140 -2.03 12.48 -3.98
CA PRO A 140 -2.87 13.24 -3.06
C PRO A 140 -2.88 14.73 -3.44
N TYR A 141 -3.76 15.50 -2.79
CA TYR A 141 -3.56 16.94 -2.71
C TYR A 141 -2.19 17.25 -2.09
N THR A 142 -1.43 18.15 -2.71
CA THR A 142 -0.11 18.56 -2.24
C THR A 142 -0.05 20.05 -1.98
N THR A 143 0.57 20.46 -0.86
CA THR A 143 0.92 21.86 -0.62
C THR A 143 2.20 22.25 -1.36
N LYS A 144 2.52 23.56 -1.37
CA LYS A 144 3.78 24.08 -1.92
C LYS A 144 5.03 23.48 -1.24
N LEU A 145 4.89 22.92 -0.03
CA LEU A 145 5.99 22.30 0.71
C LEU A 145 6.54 21.07 -0.01
N VAL A 146 5.70 20.25 -0.65
CA VAL A 146 6.16 19.04 -1.37
C VAL A 146 7.15 19.40 -2.47
N ARG A 147 6.89 20.46 -3.23
CA ARG A 147 7.82 20.91 -4.27
C ARG A 147 9.12 21.45 -3.68
N ARG A 148 9.06 22.18 -2.56
CA ARG A 148 10.26 22.66 -1.85
C ARG A 148 11.11 21.50 -1.33
N PHE A 149 10.48 20.47 -0.77
CA PHE A 149 11.15 19.26 -0.29
C PHE A 149 11.88 18.52 -1.42
N ILE A 150 11.23 18.32 -2.57
CA ILE A 150 11.86 17.69 -3.74
C ILE A 150 13.02 18.54 -4.27
N ASN A 151 12.88 19.87 -4.32
CA ASN A 151 13.94 20.76 -4.79
C ASN A 151 15.15 20.76 -3.85
N ALA A 152 14.96 20.71 -2.53
CA ALA A 152 16.07 20.57 -1.58
C ALA A 152 16.88 19.28 -1.83
N GLY A 153 16.21 18.17 -2.17
CA GLY A 153 16.88 16.95 -2.62
C GLY A 153 17.75 17.16 -3.86
N LYS A 154 17.28 17.97 -4.82
CA LYS A 154 18.05 18.32 -6.03
C LYS A 154 19.29 19.17 -5.72
N GLU A 155 19.19 20.10 -4.78
CA GLU A 155 20.33 20.90 -4.32
C GLU A 155 21.41 20.02 -3.67
N MET A 156 21.01 18.90 -3.06
CA MET A 156 21.92 17.89 -2.52
C MET A 156 22.44 16.88 -3.57
N GLY A 157 22.10 17.06 -4.86
CA GLY A 157 22.53 16.18 -5.95
C GLY A 157 21.63 14.98 -6.22
N TYR A 158 20.49 14.83 -5.53
CA TYR A 158 19.52 13.77 -5.82
C TYR A 158 18.60 14.13 -6.99
N LYS A 159 18.03 13.12 -7.63
CA LYS A 159 17.06 13.31 -8.72
C LYS A 159 15.64 13.24 -8.20
N GLU A 160 14.73 13.93 -8.90
CA GLU A 160 13.31 13.61 -8.80
C GLU A 160 13.06 12.36 -9.63
N VAL A 161 12.45 11.34 -9.03
CA VAL A 161 12.30 10.01 -9.63
C VAL A 161 10.87 9.49 -9.50
N ASP A 162 10.52 8.52 -10.31
CA ASP A 162 9.47 7.56 -9.96
C ASP A 162 10.13 6.44 -9.16
N TYR A 163 9.86 6.39 -7.86
CA TYR A 163 10.46 5.39 -6.97
C TYR A 163 9.92 3.97 -7.23
N ASN A 164 8.82 3.82 -7.98
CA ASN A 164 8.29 2.51 -8.41
C ASN A 164 8.88 2.06 -9.75
N ASN A 165 9.72 2.88 -10.40
CA ASN A 165 10.51 2.49 -11.56
C ASN A 165 11.80 1.79 -11.09
N PRO A 166 12.03 0.52 -11.46
CA PRO A 166 13.18 -0.26 -11.01
C PRO A 166 14.52 0.30 -11.48
N LYS A 167 14.54 1.17 -12.50
CA LYS A 167 15.75 1.83 -13.00
C LYS A 167 16.11 3.09 -12.20
N THR A 168 15.18 3.63 -11.41
CA THR A 168 15.37 4.88 -10.65
C THR A 168 14.82 4.79 -9.21
N PRO A 169 15.17 3.75 -8.42
CA PRO A 169 14.56 3.53 -7.11
C PRO A 169 15.02 4.55 -6.04
N LEU A 170 16.13 5.25 -6.26
CA LEU A 170 16.72 6.18 -5.29
C LEU A 170 16.58 7.63 -5.76
N GLY A 171 15.89 8.44 -4.96
CA GLY A 171 15.68 9.86 -5.21
C GLY A 171 14.52 10.42 -4.40
N PHE A 172 14.04 11.59 -4.82
CA PHE A 172 12.90 12.27 -4.21
C PHE A 172 11.70 12.19 -5.15
N SER A 173 10.48 12.10 -4.62
CA SER A 173 9.28 12.02 -5.44
C SER A 173 8.05 12.53 -4.71
N LYS A 174 6.98 12.74 -5.47
CA LYS A 174 5.64 12.85 -4.90
C LYS A 174 5.17 11.46 -4.49
N THR A 175 4.58 11.33 -3.31
CA THR A 175 4.00 10.07 -2.85
C THR A 175 2.81 9.68 -3.73
N GLN A 176 2.86 8.51 -4.34
CA GLN A 176 1.74 7.85 -5.00
C GLN A 176 0.89 7.16 -3.93
N ILE A 177 -0.43 7.28 -4.01
CA ILE A 177 -1.36 6.71 -3.03
C ILE A 177 -2.43 5.86 -3.69
N THR A 178 -2.94 4.85 -2.99
CA THR A 178 -4.09 4.05 -3.42
C THR A 178 -5.40 4.82 -3.21
N ALA A 179 -5.74 5.70 -4.15
CA ALA A 179 -6.91 6.54 -4.11
C ALA A 179 -7.48 6.81 -5.51
N LEU A 180 -8.74 7.20 -5.57
CA LEU A 180 -9.42 7.62 -6.79
C LEU A 180 -10.37 8.76 -6.47
N LYS A 181 -10.21 9.91 -7.16
CA LYS A 181 -11.07 11.10 -6.99
C LYS A 181 -11.21 11.52 -5.51
N GLY A 182 -10.10 11.50 -4.78
CA GLY A 182 -10.02 11.91 -3.37
C GLY A 182 -10.51 10.87 -2.35
N LYS A 183 -10.99 9.70 -2.79
CA LYS A 183 -11.39 8.59 -1.91
C LYS A 183 -10.33 7.50 -1.86
N ARG A 184 -10.15 6.88 -0.69
CA ARG A 184 -9.31 5.69 -0.52
C ARG A 184 -9.79 4.57 -1.44
N VAL A 185 -8.84 3.83 -2.00
CA VAL A 185 -9.10 2.53 -2.64
C VAL A 185 -8.50 1.44 -1.76
N SER A 186 -9.35 0.81 -0.94
CA SER A 186 -8.94 -0.32 -0.11
C SER A 186 -8.93 -1.63 -0.93
N ALA A 187 -8.37 -2.70 -0.38
CA ALA A 187 -8.47 -4.02 -0.99
C ALA A 187 -9.92 -4.51 -1.09
N ALA A 188 -10.79 -4.13 -0.15
CA ALA A 188 -12.22 -4.43 -0.22
C ALA A 188 -12.89 -3.67 -1.38
N THR A 189 -12.68 -2.35 -1.46
CA THR A 189 -13.23 -1.51 -2.53
C THR A 189 -12.74 -1.92 -3.91
N ALA A 190 -11.48 -2.34 -4.04
CA ALA A 190 -10.91 -2.72 -5.33
C ALA A 190 -11.34 -4.12 -5.81
N TYR A 191 -11.57 -5.05 -4.91
CA TYR A 191 -11.73 -6.47 -5.26
C TYR A 191 -13.08 -7.08 -4.87
N LEU A 192 -13.80 -6.55 -3.88
CA LEU A 192 -15.06 -7.13 -3.40
C LEU A 192 -16.31 -6.31 -3.72
N ALA A 193 -16.13 -5.07 -4.20
CA ALA A 193 -17.22 -4.18 -4.58
C ALA A 193 -17.80 -4.47 -5.97
#